data_AF-A0A7X9FLF9-F1
#
_entry.id   AF-A0A7X9FLF9-F1
#
_cell.length_a   1.000
_cell.length_b   1.000
_cell.length_c   1.000
_cell.angle_alpha   90.00
_cell.angle_beta   90.00
_cell.angle_gamma   90.00
#
_symmetry.space_group_name_H-M   'P 1'
#
loop_
_entity.id
_entity.type
_entity.pdbx_description
1 polymer ?
#
loop_
_entity_poly.entity_id
_entity_poly.type
_entity_poly.pdbx_seq_one_letter_code
_entity_poly.pdbx_strand_id
1 'polypeptide(L)'
;PFMPKPEREKVARRAQRLRARFHHFYRRMETLIGLADAVVTMGGYNTTCEILSQIKPSLVIPREVPRLEQRIRAEMLSRRKLIEFLPWEELSPDSLRDKIAALLDDPEPYRRAMETFKFCGLDVISARVAAFRAAQESEACEGPKRPKKKRAGETAGELGAAGAEG
;
A
#
# COMPACT_ATOMS: atom_id res chain seq x y z
N PRO A 1 -14.82 11.77 -10.37
CA PRO A 1 -14.79 13.21 -10.74
C PRO A 1 -14.84 13.48 -12.25
N PHE A 2 -14.43 12.53 -13.11
CA PHE A 2 -14.28 12.75 -14.56
C PHE A 2 -15.50 12.33 -15.40
N MET A 3 -16.60 11.89 -14.77
CA MET A 3 -17.82 11.55 -15.49
C MET A 3 -18.49 12.83 -16.01
N PRO A 4 -18.76 12.96 -17.32
CA PRO A 4 -19.42 14.12 -17.88
C PRO A 4 -20.79 14.40 -17.24
N LYS A 5 -21.17 15.68 -17.16
CA LYS A 5 -22.45 16.10 -16.56
C LYS A 5 -23.66 15.34 -17.14
N PRO A 6 -23.82 15.16 -18.47
CA PRO A 6 -24.97 14.46 -19.02
C PRO A 6 -25.07 12.98 -18.59
N GLU A 7 -23.94 12.28 -18.50
CA GLU A 7 -23.89 10.88 -18.05
C GLU A 7 -24.24 10.77 -16.57
N ARG A 8 -23.66 11.64 -15.75
CA ARG A 8 -23.97 11.72 -14.32
C ARG A 8 -25.45 11.96 -14.05
N GLU A 9 -26.08 12.85 -14.81
CA GLU A 9 -27.52 13.10 -14.70
C GLU A 9 -28.36 11.89 -15.14
N LYS A 10 -27.93 11.15 -16.17
CA LYS A 10 -28.60 9.88 -16.56
C LYS A 10 -28.55 8.86 -15.41
N VAL A 11 -27.39 8.71 -14.74
CA VAL A 11 -27.25 7.80 -13.59
C VAL A 11 -28.14 8.27 -12.43
N ALA A 12 -28.11 9.55 -12.08
CA ALA A 12 -28.93 10.12 -11.01
C ALA A 12 -30.44 9.89 -11.25
N ARG A 13 -30.93 10.12 -12.48
CA ARG A 13 -32.33 9.87 -12.84
C ARG A 13 -32.72 8.39 -12.72
N ARG A 14 -31.82 7.47 -13.11
CA ARG A 14 -32.06 6.03 -12.96
C ARG A 14 -32.12 5.63 -11.48
N ALA A 15 -31.19 6.12 -10.67
CA ALA A 15 -31.15 5.85 -9.23
C ALA A 15 -32.44 6.30 -8.54
N GLN A 16 -32.95 7.50 -8.86
CA GLN A 16 -34.20 8.01 -8.31
C GLN A 16 -35.41 7.09 -8.58
N ARG A 17 -35.54 6.56 -9.81
CA ARG A 17 -36.62 5.62 -10.16
C ARG A 17 -36.55 4.31 -9.39
N LEU A 18 -35.34 3.90 -9.00
CA LEU A 18 -35.08 2.68 -8.23
C LEU A 18 -35.05 2.94 -6.72
N ARG A 19 -35.40 4.15 -6.26
CA ARG A 19 -35.30 4.58 -4.85
C ARG A 19 -33.88 4.43 -4.28
N ALA A 20 -32.87 4.45 -5.14
CA ALA A 20 -31.47 4.44 -4.76
C ALA A 20 -30.96 5.87 -4.55
N ARG A 21 -30.12 6.07 -3.52
CA ARG A 21 -29.47 7.36 -3.27
C ARG A 21 -28.23 7.48 -4.16
N PHE A 22 -28.13 8.58 -4.88
CA PHE A 22 -26.98 8.88 -5.73
C PHE A 22 -26.17 10.04 -5.14
N HIS A 23 -24.87 9.83 -4.97
CA HIS A 23 -23.92 10.86 -4.56
C HIS A 23 -22.83 10.97 -5.62
N HIS A 24 -22.76 12.11 -6.32
CA HIS A 24 -21.65 12.39 -7.25
C HIS A 24 -20.31 12.50 -6.50
N PHE A 25 -20.35 13.13 -5.34
CA PHE A 25 -19.23 13.28 -4.44
C PHE A 25 -19.75 13.23 -3.01
N TYR A 26 -19.06 12.48 -2.16
CA TYR A 26 -19.35 12.39 -0.75
C TYR A 26 -18.03 12.49 0.02
N ARG A 27 -17.97 13.41 0.97
CA ARG A 27 -16.70 13.81 1.59
C ARG A 27 -16.22 12.85 2.69
N ARG A 28 -17.12 12.03 3.23
CA ARG A 28 -16.88 11.11 4.36
C ARG A 28 -17.23 9.67 3.99
N MET A 29 -16.63 9.15 2.92
CA MET A 29 -16.95 7.81 2.41
C MET A 29 -16.77 6.72 3.47
N GLU A 30 -15.79 6.89 4.37
CA GLU A 30 -15.54 6.05 5.53
C GLU A 30 -16.78 5.86 6.41
N THR A 31 -17.59 6.91 6.60
CA THR A 31 -18.83 6.81 7.38
C THR A 31 -19.87 5.94 6.68
N LEU A 32 -20.01 6.06 5.35
CA LEU A 32 -20.95 5.23 4.59
C LEU A 32 -20.49 3.77 4.55
N ILE A 33 -19.19 3.53 4.40
CA ILE A 33 -18.60 2.19 4.48
C ILE A 33 -18.86 1.59 5.86
N GLY A 34 -18.64 2.35 6.93
CA GLY A 34 -18.87 1.91 8.32
C GLY A 34 -20.31 1.56 8.66
N LEU A 35 -21.29 2.18 7.99
CA LEU A 35 -22.70 1.90 8.18
C LEU A 35 -23.25 0.82 7.24
N ALA A 36 -22.50 0.41 6.21
CA ALA A 36 -22.95 -0.58 5.26
C ALA A 36 -22.86 -2.01 5.82
N ASP A 37 -23.81 -2.86 5.43
CA ASP A 37 -23.76 -4.31 5.64
C ASP A 37 -22.77 -4.99 4.70
N ALA A 38 -22.70 -4.50 3.45
CA ALA A 38 -21.73 -4.91 2.44
C ALA A 38 -21.39 -3.75 1.48
N VAL A 39 -20.19 -3.80 0.89
CA VAL A 39 -19.71 -2.78 -0.06
C VAL A 39 -19.42 -3.40 -1.42
N VAL A 40 -20.01 -2.87 -2.49
CA VAL A 40 -19.65 -3.22 -3.87
C VAL A 40 -18.76 -2.12 -4.44
N THR A 41 -17.59 -2.47 -4.97
CA THR A 41 -16.60 -1.48 -5.42
C THR A 41 -15.74 -1.98 -6.56
N MET A 42 -15.05 -1.05 -7.24
CA MET A 42 -14.03 -1.36 -8.24
C MET A 42 -12.69 -1.80 -7.61
N GLY A 43 -12.52 -1.70 -6.29
CA GLY A 43 -11.30 -2.18 -5.61
C GLY A 43 -10.08 -1.27 -5.77
N GLY A 44 -10.30 0.06 -5.81
CA GLY A 44 -9.23 1.05 -5.68
C GLY A 44 -8.46 0.89 -4.36
N TYR A 45 -7.18 1.27 -4.33
CA TYR A 45 -6.29 1.03 -3.17
C TYR A 45 -6.88 1.59 -1.86
N ASN A 46 -7.17 2.89 -1.81
CA ASN A 46 -7.69 3.54 -0.59
C ASN A 46 -9.03 2.95 -0.14
N THR A 47 -9.96 2.72 -1.08
CA THR A 47 -11.26 2.12 -0.76
C THR A 47 -11.10 0.72 -0.21
N THR A 48 -10.16 -0.07 -0.73
CA THR A 48 -9.88 -1.41 -0.21
C THR A 48 -9.32 -1.34 1.20
N CYS A 49 -8.38 -0.42 1.47
CA CYS A 49 -7.87 -0.20 2.82
C CYS A 49 -8.97 0.18 3.80
N GLU A 50 -9.88 1.08 3.42
CA GLU A 50 -11.00 1.52 4.25
C GLU A 50 -12.00 0.39 4.56
N ILE A 51 -12.31 -0.44 3.57
CA ILE A 51 -13.17 -1.62 3.75
C ILE A 51 -12.54 -2.60 4.74
N LEU A 52 -11.26 -2.90 4.55
CA LEU A 52 -10.54 -3.87 5.38
C LEU A 52 -10.30 -3.36 6.80
N SER A 53 -10.00 -2.07 6.99
CA SER A 53 -9.81 -1.46 8.31
C SER A 53 -11.11 -1.42 9.13
N GLN A 54 -12.25 -1.36 8.46
CA GLN A 54 -13.58 -1.35 9.09
C GLN A 54 -14.27 -2.72 9.10
N ILE A 55 -13.57 -3.79 8.70
CA ILE A 55 -14.06 -5.18 8.71
C ILE A 55 -15.39 -5.30 7.94
N LYS A 56 -15.44 -4.72 6.74
CA LYS A 56 -16.65 -4.71 5.91
C LYS A 56 -16.63 -5.80 4.85
N PRO A 57 -17.63 -6.71 4.84
CA PRO A 57 -17.84 -7.62 3.71
C PRO A 57 -17.93 -6.83 2.41
N SER A 58 -17.23 -7.28 1.37
CA SER A 58 -17.20 -6.54 0.12
C SER A 58 -17.10 -7.43 -1.11
N LEU A 59 -17.72 -6.97 -2.19
CA LEU A 59 -17.61 -7.53 -3.53
C LEU A 59 -16.82 -6.56 -4.41
N VAL A 60 -15.71 -7.03 -4.95
CA VAL A 60 -14.84 -6.25 -5.83
C VAL A 60 -15.02 -6.67 -7.28
N ILE A 61 -15.32 -5.70 -8.13
CA ILE A 61 -15.49 -5.83 -9.58
C ILE A 61 -14.46 -4.90 -10.23
N PRO A 62 -13.20 -5.34 -10.39
CA PRO A 62 -12.09 -4.48 -10.77
C PRO A 62 -12.18 -4.06 -12.23
N ARG A 63 -11.63 -2.89 -12.53
CA ARG A 63 -11.36 -2.51 -13.92
C ARG A 63 -10.08 -3.16 -14.41
N GLU A 64 -10.10 -3.71 -15.62
CA GLU A 64 -8.95 -4.44 -16.20
C GLU A 64 -8.15 -3.63 -17.24
N VAL A 65 -8.77 -2.61 -17.85
CA VAL A 65 -8.14 -1.79 -18.90
C VAL A 65 -7.98 -0.34 -18.46
N PRO A 66 -6.80 0.30 -18.63
CA PRO A 66 -5.56 -0.19 -19.25
C PRO A 66 -4.56 -0.77 -18.24
N ARG A 67 -5.00 -1.05 -17.00
CA ARG A 67 -4.14 -1.32 -15.84
C ARG A 67 -4.76 -2.46 -15.04
N LEU A 68 -3.98 -3.50 -14.76
CA LEU A 68 -4.44 -4.76 -14.12
C LEU A 68 -4.29 -4.76 -12.60
N GLU A 69 -3.71 -3.73 -12.00
CA GLU A 69 -3.37 -3.66 -10.58
C GLU A 69 -4.59 -3.82 -9.66
N GLN A 70 -5.79 -3.43 -10.13
CA GLN A 70 -7.04 -3.66 -9.40
C GLN A 70 -7.43 -5.14 -9.40
N ARG A 71 -7.34 -5.82 -10.55
CA ARG A 71 -7.60 -7.27 -10.65
C ARG A 71 -6.60 -8.07 -9.82
N ILE A 72 -5.30 -7.80 -9.97
CA ILE A 72 -4.25 -8.49 -9.21
C ILE A 72 -4.50 -8.35 -7.71
N ARG A 73 -4.87 -7.15 -7.24
CA ARG A 73 -5.24 -6.93 -5.83
C ARG A 73 -6.47 -7.74 -5.44
N ALA A 74 -7.53 -7.69 -6.24
CA ALA A 74 -8.78 -8.38 -5.94
C ALA A 74 -8.56 -9.90 -5.83
N GLU A 75 -7.85 -10.51 -6.78
CA GLU A 75 -7.51 -11.93 -6.76
C GLU A 75 -6.71 -12.31 -5.50
N MET A 76 -5.67 -11.53 -5.18
CA MET A 76 -4.81 -11.82 -4.04
C MET A 76 -5.53 -11.70 -2.69
N LEU A 77 -6.44 -10.73 -2.57
CA LEU A 77 -7.24 -10.54 -1.35
C LEU A 77 -8.36 -11.59 -1.25
N SER A 78 -9.00 -11.93 -2.36
CA SER A 78 -10.07 -12.94 -2.40
C SER A 78 -9.55 -14.32 -2.03
N ARG A 79 -8.35 -14.71 -2.50
CA ARG A 79 -7.67 -15.95 -2.08
C ARG A 79 -7.46 -16.07 -0.57
N ARG A 80 -7.43 -14.94 0.14
CA ARG A 80 -7.30 -14.87 1.60
C ARG A 80 -8.63 -14.67 2.32
N LYS A 81 -9.76 -14.75 1.60
CA LYS A 81 -11.11 -14.43 2.08
C LYS A 81 -11.25 -13.02 2.65
N LEU A 82 -10.40 -12.07 2.21
CA LEU A 82 -10.49 -10.68 2.67
C LEU A 82 -11.54 -9.88 1.90
N ILE A 83 -11.93 -10.36 0.72
CA ILE A 83 -13.00 -9.81 -0.11
C ILE A 83 -13.64 -10.94 -0.92
N GLU A 84 -14.79 -10.68 -1.52
CA GLU A 84 -15.29 -11.43 -2.66
C GLU A 84 -14.86 -10.75 -3.97
N PHE A 85 -14.63 -11.54 -5.02
CA PHE A 85 -14.17 -11.05 -6.33
C PHE A 85 -15.08 -11.56 -7.44
N LEU A 86 -15.47 -10.66 -8.36
CA LEU A 86 -16.20 -10.98 -9.58
C LEU A 86 -15.44 -10.39 -10.79
N PRO A 87 -14.92 -11.21 -11.71
CA PRO A 87 -14.28 -10.76 -12.95
C PRO A 87 -15.24 -9.93 -13.82
N TRP A 88 -14.68 -9.03 -14.63
CA TRP A 88 -15.52 -8.15 -15.46
C TRP A 88 -16.28 -8.93 -16.53
N GLU A 89 -15.69 -10.00 -17.05
CA GLU A 89 -16.25 -10.88 -18.10
C GLU A 89 -17.43 -11.71 -17.58
N GLU A 90 -17.47 -11.97 -16.28
CA GLU A 90 -18.52 -12.74 -15.60
C GLU A 90 -19.62 -11.82 -15.01
N LEU A 91 -19.48 -10.50 -15.17
CA LEU A 91 -20.43 -9.54 -14.62
C LEU A 91 -21.76 -9.61 -15.37
N SER A 92 -22.79 -10.04 -14.65
CA SER A 92 -24.18 -10.04 -15.08
C SER A 92 -25.09 -9.62 -13.91
N PRO A 93 -26.35 -9.22 -14.17
CA PRO A 93 -27.30 -8.96 -13.10
C PRO A 93 -27.47 -10.14 -12.15
N ASP A 94 -27.46 -11.37 -12.68
CA ASP A 94 -27.62 -12.59 -11.90
C ASP A 94 -26.39 -12.88 -11.05
N SER A 95 -25.19 -12.90 -11.65
CA SER A 95 -23.95 -13.13 -10.90
C SER A 95 -23.71 -12.06 -9.82
N LEU A 96 -24.06 -10.80 -10.10
CA LEU A 96 -23.98 -9.72 -9.12
C LEU A 96 -24.93 -9.97 -7.94
N ARG A 97 -26.20 -10.29 -8.22
CA ARG A 97 -27.20 -10.58 -7.17
C ARG A 97 -26.77 -11.77 -6.33
N ASP A 98 -26.36 -12.86 -6.97
CA ASP A 98 -26.05 -14.11 -6.28
C ASP A 98 -24.82 -13.94 -5.37
N LYS A 99 -23.79 -13.22 -5.83
CA LYS A 99 -22.61 -12.88 -5.02
C LYS A 99 -22.98 -11.97 -3.83
N ILE A 100 -23.82 -10.96 -4.04
CA ILE A 100 -24.27 -10.07 -2.95
C ILE A 100 -25.11 -10.85 -1.94
N ALA A 101 -26.03 -11.70 -2.40
CA ALA A 101 -26.87 -12.52 -1.53
C ALA A 101 -26.02 -13.46 -0.67
N ALA A 102 -25.08 -14.18 -1.27
CA ALA A 102 -24.15 -15.06 -0.54
C ALA A 102 -23.30 -14.28 0.48
N LEU A 103 -22.82 -13.09 0.11
CA LEU A 103 -22.02 -12.24 0.98
C LEU A 103 -22.82 -11.73 2.20
N LEU A 104 -24.11 -11.47 2.04
CA LEU A 104 -25.01 -11.04 3.12
C LEU A 104 -25.50 -12.21 3.98
N ASP A 105 -25.62 -13.41 3.41
CA ASP A 105 -26.07 -14.63 4.10
C ASP A 105 -25.01 -15.16 5.07
N ASP A 106 -23.74 -15.26 4.63
CA ASP A 106 -22.61 -15.67 5.49
C ASP A 106 -21.40 -14.72 5.36
N PRO A 107 -21.44 -13.55 6.02
CA PRO A 107 -20.33 -12.59 6.02
C PRO A 107 -19.15 -13.01 6.90
N GLU A 108 -19.35 -13.99 7.78
CA GLU A 108 -18.45 -14.28 8.89
C GLU A 108 -17.06 -14.80 8.48
N PRO A 109 -16.92 -15.63 7.43
CA PRO A 109 -15.60 -16.00 6.90
C PRO A 109 -14.74 -14.79 6.52
N TYR A 110 -15.36 -13.75 5.98
CA TYR A 110 -14.64 -12.53 5.59
C TYR A 110 -14.26 -11.69 6.81
N ARG A 111 -15.17 -11.53 7.77
CA ARG A 111 -14.91 -10.77 9.00
C ARG A 111 -13.74 -11.36 9.80
N ARG A 112 -13.76 -12.67 10.05
CA ARG A 112 -12.66 -13.37 10.75
C ARG A 112 -11.33 -13.23 10.02
N ALA A 113 -11.33 -13.30 8.68
CA ALA A 113 -10.11 -13.09 7.91
C ALA A 113 -9.57 -11.66 8.08
N MET A 114 -10.44 -10.65 8.02
CA MET A 114 -10.06 -9.24 8.19
C MET A 114 -9.57 -8.93 9.61
N GLU A 115 -10.17 -9.51 10.66
CA GLU A 115 -9.73 -9.35 12.05
C GLU A 115 -8.28 -9.81 12.27
N THR A 116 -7.85 -10.83 11.53
CA THR A 116 -6.47 -11.33 11.59
C THR A 116 -5.51 -10.61 10.64
N PHE A 117 -6.03 -9.75 9.75
CA PHE A 117 -5.22 -9.04 8.76
C PHE A 117 -4.53 -7.82 9.37
N LYS A 118 -3.20 -7.82 9.36
CA LYS A 118 -2.39 -6.76 9.98
C LYS A 118 -1.94 -5.70 8.97
N PHE A 119 -2.26 -4.44 9.23
CA PHE A 119 -1.76 -3.27 8.49
C PHE A 119 -0.36 -2.83 8.94
N CYS A 120 0.59 -3.76 9.00
CA CYS A 120 1.95 -3.55 9.53
C CYS A 120 2.96 -3.00 8.50
N GLY A 121 2.50 -2.45 7.38
CA GLY A 121 3.38 -2.06 6.27
C GLY A 121 4.45 -1.04 6.68
N LEU A 122 4.06 -0.03 7.47
CA LEU A 122 4.99 0.99 7.96
C LEU A 122 6.01 0.43 8.95
N ASP A 123 5.57 -0.45 9.87
CA ASP A 123 6.45 -1.08 10.84
C ASP A 123 7.52 -1.93 10.13
N VAL A 124 7.08 -2.73 9.15
CA VAL A 124 7.96 -3.58 8.34
C VAL A 124 8.97 -2.76 7.54
N ILE A 125 8.52 -1.67 6.89
CA ILE A 125 9.43 -0.81 6.13
C ILE A 125 10.43 -0.13 7.06
N SER A 126 9.98 0.37 8.20
CA SER A 126 10.84 1.04 9.19
C SER A 126 11.91 0.08 9.73
N ALA A 127 11.52 -1.14 10.08
CA ALA A 127 12.46 -2.17 10.54
C ALA A 127 13.49 -2.53 9.45
N ARG A 128 13.07 -2.65 8.19
CA ARG A 128 13.98 -2.95 7.07
C ARG A 128 14.98 -1.83 6.81
N VAL A 129 14.54 -0.57 6.86
CA VAL A 129 15.41 0.59 6.68
C VAL A 129 16.43 0.69 7.84
N ALA A 130 16.01 0.44 9.07
CA ALA A 130 16.91 0.42 10.22
C ALA A 130 17.98 -0.66 10.09
N ALA A 131 17.59 -1.88 9.72
CA ALA A 131 18.53 -2.98 9.48
C ALA A 131 19.52 -2.68 8.35
N PHE A 132 19.04 -2.09 7.25
CA PHE A 132 19.89 -1.68 6.13
C PHE A 132 20.95 -0.65 6.55
N ARG A 133 20.57 0.35 7.35
CA ARG A 133 21.51 1.36 7.87
C ARG A 133 22.57 0.75 8.78
N ALA A 134 22.17 -0.12 9.70
CA ALA A 134 23.10 -0.79 10.61
C ALA A 134 24.14 -1.64 9.87
N ALA A 135 23.75 -2.32 8.79
CA ALA A 135 24.66 -3.09 7.95
C ALA A 135 25.73 -2.21 7.27
N GLN A 136 25.33 -1.02 6.77
CA GLN A 136 26.26 -0.07 6.15
C GLN A 136 27.27 0.53 7.15
N GLU A 137 26.85 0.76 8.39
CA GLU A 137 27.73 1.26 9.46
C GLU A 137 28.75 0.22 9.93
N SER A 138 28.36 -1.06 9.94
CA SER A 138 29.27 -2.18 10.24
C SER A 138 30.34 -2.37 9.15
N GLU A 139 29.96 -2.28 7.88
CA GLU A 139 30.91 -2.35 6.75
C GLU A 139 31.86 -1.14 6.71
N ALA A 140 31.42 0.04 7.16
CA ALA A 140 32.27 1.23 7.26
C ALA A 140 33.30 1.14 8.40
N CYS A 141 33.05 0.37 9.46
CA CYS A 141 34.00 0.13 10.55
C CYS A 141 35.06 -0.94 10.22
N GLU A 142 34.83 -1.81 9.23
CA GLU A 142 35.75 -2.87 8.82
C GLU A 142 36.63 -2.52 7.59
N GLY A 143 36.56 -1.28 7.10
CA GLY A 143 37.45 -0.79 6.05
C GLY A 143 38.94 -0.79 6.46
N PRO A 144 39.89 -1.02 5.53
CA PRO A 144 41.30 -1.22 5.86
C PRO A 144 41.86 0.00 6.58
N LYS A 145 42.44 -0.21 7.77
CA LYS A 145 43.16 0.84 8.51
C LYS A 145 44.21 1.47 7.60
N ARG A 146 43.98 2.72 7.18
CA ARG A 146 44.96 3.50 6.40
C ARG A 146 46.33 3.42 7.10
N PRO A 147 47.41 3.03 6.40
CA PRO A 147 48.73 3.04 6.99
C PRO A 147 49.09 4.46 7.41
N LYS A 148 49.49 4.63 8.68
CA LYS A 148 49.96 5.91 9.21
C LYS A 148 51.17 6.36 8.38
N LYS A 149 51.03 7.44 7.60
CA LYS A 149 52.18 8.13 7.00
C LYS A 149 53.11 8.55 8.14
N LYS A 150 54.33 7.98 8.20
CA LYS A 150 55.40 8.53 9.03
C LYS A 150 55.62 9.98 8.57
N ARG A 151 55.47 10.94 9.48
CA ARG A 151 55.94 12.30 9.26
C ARG A 151 57.46 12.21 9.11
N ALA A 152 57.96 12.55 7.93
CA ALA A 152 59.35 12.89 7.75
C ALA A 152 59.52 14.32 8.25
N GLY A 153 60.31 14.50 9.30
CA GLY A 153 60.68 15.81 9.80
C GLY A 153 61.41 15.69 11.14
N GLU A 154 62.62 16.24 11.17
CA GLU A 154 63.49 16.53 12.33
C GLU A 154 64.44 15.43 12.82
N THR A 155 65.68 15.52 12.32
CA THR A 155 66.86 15.56 13.20
C THR A 155 67.64 16.82 12.88
N ALA A 156 67.71 17.73 13.84
CA ALA A 156 68.51 18.95 13.83
C ALA A 156 69.76 18.78 14.70
N GLY A 157 70.87 19.42 14.29
CA GLY A 157 72.05 19.79 15.09
C GLY A 157 73.02 18.65 15.44
N GLU A 158 74.34 18.84 15.55
CA GLU A 158 75.17 20.04 15.59
C GLU A 158 76.68 19.67 15.58
N LEU A 159 77.48 20.57 15.00
CA LEU A 159 78.82 21.06 15.43
C LEU A 159 80.12 20.26 15.26
N GLY A 160 81.14 20.99 14.77
CA GLY A 160 82.56 20.67 14.91
C GLY A 160 83.47 21.54 14.03
N ALA A 161 83.98 22.65 14.58
CA ALA A 161 84.92 23.60 13.97
C ALA A 161 86.41 23.18 14.15
N ALA A 162 87.31 23.99 13.53
CA ALA A 162 88.79 24.04 13.54
C ALA A 162 89.47 23.32 12.35
N GLY A 163 90.45 23.87 11.63
CA GLY A 163 91.21 25.13 11.65
C GLY A 163 92.58 24.93 10.93
N ALA A 164 93.21 26.02 10.48
CA ALA A 164 94.65 26.17 10.08
C ALA A 164 95.05 25.63 8.66
N GLU A 165 95.94 26.19 7.82
CA GLU A 165 96.91 27.31 7.79
C GLU A 165 97.20 27.69 6.31
N GLY A 166 97.86 28.84 6.05
CA GLY A 166 98.80 29.01 4.93
C GLY A 166 98.42 30.02 3.85
#